data_AF-A0A699JDX4-F1
#
_entry.id   AF-A0A699JDX4-F1
#
_cell.length_a   1.000
_cell.length_b   1.000
_cell.length_c   1.000
_cell.angle_alpha   90.00
_cell.angle_beta   90.00
_cell.angle_gamma   90.00
#
_symmetry.space_group_name_H-M   'P 1'
#
loop_
_entity.id
_entity.type
_entity.pdbx_description
1 polymer ?
#
loop_
_entity_poly.entity_id
_entity_poly.type
_entity_poly.pdbx_seq_one_letter_code
_entity_poly.pdbx_strand_id
1 'polypeptide(L)'
;MNEVGIQWFLLQLTLLRFDYWALVVLIMYQTSDPLTFVYVDEVPHSTTVRDPKIQTIYGFAGIIKLLEGSYLVVITERKCVGSYLGHPIYKVLSLKVFCCDRSAKNSRYEKIKIESEFRSLLKVAEKTPGLYFSYDINITLSTQRLNDLGEETTQLPLWRQAEPRFLWNNYLLELLIESRQLQQKLDPYILPIVQGSFQSFQAAIGKDIIDVTLIARRCTRRNGTRMWRRGADEDGYVANFVESEQIIQLKGYTASFVQVRGSMPFLWDQTVDLSYKPKFEILKPEKGPRIAERHFLDLRKKYGNVLAIDLVNTVYL
;
A
#
# COMPACT_ATOMS: atom_id res chain seq x y z
N MET A 1 -23.25 41.64 8.74
CA MET A 1 -21.90 41.17 8.34
C MET A 1 -22.08 39.81 7.72
N ASN A 2 -21.56 39.64 6.51
CA ASN A 2 -21.91 38.58 5.57
C ASN A 2 -21.66 37.17 6.12
N GLU A 3 -22.70 36.34 6.09
CA GLU A 3 -22.61 34.88 6.14
C GLU A 3 -21.73 34.41 4.98
N VAL A 4 -20.48 34.09 5.27
CA VAL A 4 -19.66 33.31 4.35
C VAL A 4 -20.25 31.92 4.37
N GLY A 5 -20.97 31.56 3.30
CA GLY A 5 -21.55 30.22 3.12
C GLY A 5 -20.48 29.14 3.25
N ILE A 6 -20.38 28.57 4.44
CA ILE A 6 -19.61 27.36 4.73
C ILE A 6 -20.44 26.21 4.17
N GLN A 7 -19.96 25.65 3.07
CA GLN A 7 -20.59 24.50 2.44
C GLN A 7 -20.25 23.28 3.31
N TRP A 8 -21.16 22.91 4.22
CA TRP A 8 -21.04 21.69 5.01
C TRP A 8 -21.02 20.48 4.07
N PHE A 9 -19.89 19.77 4.01
CA PHE A 9 -19.82 18.45 3.39
C PHE A 9 -19.61 17.43 4.51
N LEU A 10 -20.69 17.09 5.19
CA LEU A 10 -20.68 16.01 6.18
C LEU A 10 -20.65 14.69 5.40
N LEU A 11 -19.45 14.20 5.08
CA LEU A 11 -19.28 12.85 4.57
C LEU A 11 -19.24 11.91 5.78
N GLN A 12 -20.40 11.44 6.21
CA GLN A 12 -20.48 10.48 7.29
C GLN A 12 -19.98 9.13 6.78
N LEU A 13 -18.81 8.73 7.25
CA LEU A 13 -18.20 7.47 6.88
C LEU A 13 -18.46 6.44 7.98
N THR A 14 -19.22 5.39 7.71
CA THR A 14 -19.40 4.31 8.70
C THR A 14 -18.32 3.27 8.50
N LEU A 15 -17.45 3.09 9.49
CA LEU A 15 -16.37 2.10 9.47
C LEU A 15 -16.84 0.77 10.06
N LEU A 16 -16.86 -0.29 9.26
CA LEU A 16 -17.17 -1.63 9.77
C LEU A 16 -15.89 -2.43 10.01
N ARG A 17 -15.59 -2.71 11.28
CA ARG A 17 -14.55 -3.67 11.71
C ARG A 17 -15.21 -4.65 12.69
N PHE A 18 -15.46 -5.89 12.24
CA PHE A 18 -16.20 -6.95 12.94
C PHE A 18 -17.68 -6.63 13.23
N ASP A 19 -18.45 -7.63 13.68
CA ASP A 19 -19.90 -7.58 14.00
C ASP A 19 -20.27 -6.60 15.16
N TYR A 20 -19.37 -5.69 15.52
CA TYR A 20 -19.57 -4.62 16.48
C TYR A 20 -19.54 -3.27 15.75
N TRP A 21 -20.63 -2.52 15.87
CA TRP A 21 -20.85 -1.24 15.22
C TRP A 21 -20.04 -0.13 15.91
N ALA A 22 -18.80 0.10 15.48
CA ALA A 22 -18.08 1.33 15.83
C ALA A 22 -18.39 2.40 14.77
N LEU A 23 -19.32 3.30 15.07
CA LEU A 23 -19.69 4.40 14.18
C LEU A 23 -18.65 5.52 14.27
N VAL A 24 -17.57 5.45 13.48
CA VAL A 24 -16.57 6.54 13.44
C VAL A 24 -17.04 7.62 12.48
N VAL A 25 -17.77 8.62 12.97
CA VAL A 25 -18.15 9.78 12.15
C VAL A 25 -16.94 10.68 11.97
N LEU A 26 -16.27 10.60 10.82
CA LEU A 26 -15.26 11.59 10.45
C LEU A 26 -15.93 12.82 9.89
N ILE A 27 -15.75 13.95 10.59
CA ILE A 27 -16.15 15.24 10.04
C ILE A 27 -14.91 15.98 9.59
N MET A 28 -14.85 16.28 8.29
CA MET A 28 -13.77 17.07 7.71
C MET A 28 -14.22 18.52 7.67
N TYR A 29 -13.59 19.37 8.48
CA TYR A 29 -13.88 20.81 8.49
C TYR A 29 -12.73 21.61 7.89
N GLN A 30 -13.10 22.64 7.13
CA GLN A 30 -12.19 23.62 6.55
C GLN A 30 -12.06 24.79 7.52
N THR A 31 -11.12 24.71 8.47
CA THR A 31 -10.66 25.86 9.25
C THR A 31 -9.14 25.89 9.24
N SER A 32 -8.59 26.62 8.28
CA SER A 32 -7.23 27.19 8.33
C SER A 32 -6.08 26.24 8.76
N ASP A 33 -6.00 25.02 8.19
CA ASP A 33 -4.93 24.02 8.42
C ASP A 33 -4.82 23.51 9.90
N PRO A 34 -4.67 22.19 10.18
CA PRO A 34 -4.77 21.01 9.33
C PRO A 34 -6.17 20.37 9.36
N LEU A 35 -6.39 19.40 8.46
CA LEU A 35 -7.53 18.47 8.49
C LEU A 35 -7.72 17.90 9.90
N THR A 36 -8.76 18.38 10.57
CA THR A 36 -9.12 17.90 11.90
C THR A 36 -10.16 16.80 11.72
N PHE A 37 -9.86 15.59 12.18
CA PHE A 37 -10.87 14.55 12.30
C PHE A 37 -11.31 14.49 13.74
N VAL A 38 -12.62 14.58 13.95
CA VAL A 38 -13.22 14.48 15.27
C VAL A 38 -13.85 13.10 15.37
N TYR A 39 -13.50 12.37 16.43
CA TYR A 39 -14.23 11.18 16.82
C TYR A 39 -15.48 11.61 17.57
N VAL A 40 -16.66 11.18 17.11
CA VAL A 40 -17.93 11.48 17.77
C VAL A 40 -18.66 10.17 18.06
N ASP A 41 -19.06 9.97 19.31
CA ASP A 41 -19.83 8.79 19.75
C ASP A 41 -21.27 8.80 19.21
N GLU A 42 -21.78 9.98 18.82
CA GLU A 42 -23.11 10.18 18.24
C GLU A 42 -23.03 11.10 17.02
N VAL A 43 -23.87 10.85 16.01
CA VAL A 43 -23.94 11.73 14.83
C VAL A 43 -24.46 13.10 15.28
N PRO A 44 -23.73 14.21 15.02
CA PRO A 44 -24.25 15.53 15.33
C PRO A 44 -25.59 15.73 14.62
N HIS A 45 -26.62 16.10 15.38
CA HIS A 45 -27.93 16.36 14.81
C HIS A 45 -27.81 17.59 13.89
N SER A 46 -27.88 17.39 12.57
CA SER A 46 -27.78 18.48 11.60
C SER A 46 -29.02 19.35 11.68
N THR A 47 -28.85 20.62 12.06
CA THR A 47 -29.87 21.67 11.97
C THR A 47 -29.99 22.27 10.55
N THR A 48 -29.33 21.68 9.54
CA THR A 48 -29.34 22.19 8.15
C THR A 48 -29.97 21.21 7.16
N VAL A 49 -30.65 21.77 6.15
CA VAL A 49 -31.59 21.20 5.15
C VAL A 49 -30.99 20.14 4.19
N ARG A 50 -29.86 19.50 4.51
CA ARG A 50 -29.31 18.41 3.69
C ARG A 50 -28.95 17.22 4.57
N ASP A 51 -29.64 16.12 4.32
CA ASP A 51 -29.32 14.82 4.92
C ASP A 51 -27.87 14.45 4.59
N PRO A 52 -27.06 14.08 5.60
CA PRO A 52 -25.67 13.68 5.37
C PRO A 52 -25.64 12.43 4.50
N LYS A 53 -24.75 12.41 3.50
CA LYS A 53 -24.54 11.21 2.69
C LYS A 53 -23.70 10.22 3.48
N ILE A 54 -24.36 9.22 4.04
CA ILE A 54 -23.72 8.14 4.78
C ILE A 54 -23.13 7.14 3.78
N GLN A 55 -21.85 6.80 3.94
CA GLN A 55 -21.20 5.77 3.13
C GLN A 55 -20.37 4.84 4.01
N THR A 56 -20.60 3.54 3.87
CA THR A 56 -19.78 2.53 4.53
C THR A 56 -18.40 2.43 3.89
N ILE A 57 -17.37 2.36 4.73
CA ILE A 57 -15.99 2.12 4.33
C ILE A 57 -15.37 1.01 5.18
N TYR A 58 -14.33 0.41 4.63
CA TYR A 58 -13.64 -0.74 5.21
C TYR A 58 -12.22 -0.41 5.71
N GLY A 59 -11.77 0.83 5.56
CA GLY A 59 -10.50 1.31 6.11
C GLY A 59 -9.92 2.50 5.35
N PHE A 60 -8.94 3.17 5.98
CA PHE A 60 -8.21 4.27 5.35
C PHE A 60 -7.01 3.73 4.59
N ALA A 61 -6.96 4.05 3.30
CA ALA A 61 -5.74 3.85 2.52
C ALA A 61 -4.76 5.00 2.77
N GLY A 62 -5.24 6.22 2.97
CA GLY A 62 -4.42 7.35 3.44
C GLY A 62 -4.93 8.71 2.94
N ILE A 63 -4.10 9.74 3.07
CA ILE A 63 -4.36 11.11 2.60
C ILE A 63 -3.26 11.51 1.63
N ILE A 64 -3.63 12.21 0.55
CA ILE A 64 -2.69 12.84 -0.37
C ILE A 64 -2.97 14.34 -0.46
N LYS A 65 -1.94 15.16 -0.29
CA LYS A 65 -2.01 16.62 -0.48
C LYS A 65 -1.64 16.96 -1.92
N LEU A 66 -2.55 17.59 -2.65
CA LEU A 66 -2.32 18.16 -3.98
C LEU A 66 -2.35 19.70 -3.90
N LEU A 67 -2.39 20.38 -5.05
CA LEU A 67 -2.26 21.84 -5.11
C LEU A 67 -3.48 22.57 -4.52
N GLU A 68 -4.68 22.03 -4.72
CA GLU A 68 -5.93 22.67 -4.26
C GLU A 68 -6.35 22.26 -2.85
N GLY A 69 -5.79 21.17 -2.32
CA GLY A 69 -6.24 20.61 -1.07
C GLY A 69 -5.79 19.20 -0.81
N SER A 70 -6.26 18.67 0.31
CA SER A 70 -6.04 17.27 0.67
C SER A 70 -7.15 16.38 0.15
N TYR A 71 -6.80 15.13 -0.14
CA TYR A 71 -7.70 14.13 -0.67
C TYR A 71 -7.58 12.86 0.17
N LEU A 72 -8.72 12.38 0.68
CA LEU A 72 -8.82 11.18 1.48
C LEU A 72 -9.07 9.97 0.57
N VAL A 73 -8.22 8.95 0.68
CA VAL A 73 -8.33 7.69 -0.04
C VAL A 73 -8.86 6.62 0.91
N VAL A 74 -10.01 6.03 0.58
CA VAL A 74 -10.67 5.03 1.43
C VAL A 74 -11.02 3.77 0.66
N ILE A 75 -11.09 2.65 1.37
CA ILE A 75 -11.53 1.37 0.85
C ILE A 75 -13.06 1.30 0.96
N THR A 76 -13.76 1.22 -0.16
CA THR A 76 -15.23 1.16 -0.17
C THR A 76 -15.76 -0.23 -0.42
N GLU A 77 -14.96 -1.13 -0.99
CA GLU A 77 -15.34 -2.54 -1.19
C GLU A 77 -14.12 -3.45 -1.01
N ARG A 78 -14.34 -4.59 -0.35
CA ARG A 78 -13.34 -5.63 -0.11
C ARG A 78 -13.94 -7.02 -0.28
N LYS A 79 -13.10 -8.02 -0.55
CA LYS A 79 -13.48 -9.44 -0.57
C LYS A 79 -12.52 -10.26 0.29
N CYS A 80 -13.04 -11.11 1.17
CA CYS A 80 -12.22 -12.11 1.85
C CYS A 80 -11.72 -13.14 0.82
N VAL A 81 -10.41 -13.33 0.71
CA VAL A 81 -9.78 -14.20 -0.30
C VAL A 81 -9.11 -15.44 0.31
N GLY A 82 -9.16 -15.60 1.62
CA GLY A 82 -8.61 -16.71 2.37
C GLY A 82 -8.14 -16.27 3.74
N SER A 83 -7.37 -17.13 4.41
CA SER A 83 -6.76 -16.84 5.70
C SER A 83 -5.25 -17.07 5.65
N TYR A 84 -4.54 -16.38 6.52
CA TYR A 84 -3.10 -16.52 6.73
C TYR A 84 -2.86 -16.56 8.25
N LEU A 85 -2.30 -17.67 8.74
CA LEU A 85 -2.14 -17.95 10.17
C LEU A 85 -3.46 -17.80 10.97
N GLY A 86 -4.59 -18.19 10.38
CA GLY A 86 -5.92 -18.05 10.99
C GLY A 86 -6.57 -16.68 10.85
N HIS A 87 -5.84 -15.66 10.39
CA HIS A 87 -6.38 -14.31 10.19
C HIS A 87 -6.93 -14.12 8.78
N PRO A 88 -8.10 -13.48 8.62
CA PRO A 88 -8.69 -13.26 7.30
C PRO A 88 -7.88 -12.24 6.48
N ILE A 89 -7.67 -12.56 5.21
CA ILE A 89 -7.01 -11.69 4.23
C ILE A 89 -8.03 -11.14 3.25
N TYR A 90 -7.97 -9.83 3.04
CA TYR A 90 -8.91 -9.11 2.20
C TYR A 90 -8.23 -8.54 0.97
N LYS A 91 -8.86 -8.74 -0.18
CA LYS A 91 -8.54 -8.04 -1.43
C LYS A 91 -9.37 -6.77 -1.53
N VAL A 92 -8.72 -5.64 -1.79
CA VAL A 92 -9.41 -4.38 -2.10
C VAL A 92 -10.05 -4.50 -3.49
N LEU A 93 -11.36 -4.27 -3.57
CA LEU A 93 -12.10 -4.27 -4.84
C LEU A 93 -12.33 -2.85 -5.36
N SER A 94 -12.53 -1.89 -4.47
CA SER A 94 -12.83 -0.50 -4.83
C SER A 94 -12.21 0.46 -3.84
N LEU A 95 -11.47 1.43 -4.38
CA LEU A 95 -10.99 2.62 -3.69
C LEU A 95 -11.79 3.83 -4.17
N LYS A 96 -12.05 4.77 -3.26
CA LYS A 96 -12.59 6.08 -3.63
C LYS A 96 -11.76 7.18 -3.01
N VAL A 97 -11.62 8.27 -3.78
CA VAL A 97 -10.94 9.47 -3.36
C VAL A 97 -11.95 10.58 -3.11
N PHE A 98 -11.92 11.13 -1.91
CA PHE A 98 -12.75 12.25 -1.47
C PHE A 98 -11.90 13.51 -1.34
N CYS A 99 -12.33 14.59 -1.97
CA CYS A 99 -11.72 15.91 -1.80
C CYS A 99 -12.13 16.47 -0.43
N CYS A 100 -11.14 16.78 0.41
CA CYS A 100 -11.36 17.28 1.77
C CYS A 100 -11.49 18.81 1.79
N ASP A 101 -10.72 19.50 0.96
CA ASP A 101 -10.66 20.96 0.92
C ASP A 101 -11.11 21.48 -0.46
N ARG A 102 -12.11 22.36 -0.49
CA ARG A 102 -12.45 23.15 -1.69
C ARG A 102 -11.96 24.57 -1.53
N SER A 103 -10.64 24.79 -1.58
CA SER A 103 -10.06 26.14 -1.66
C SER A 103 -10.04 26.64 -3.11
N ALA A 104 -11.18 26.60 -3.79
CA ALA A 104 -11.29 26.94 -5.21
C ALA A 104 -11.92 28.32 -5.42
N LYS A 105 -11.40 29.36 -4.76
CA LYS A 105 -11.94 30.73 -4.94
C LYS A 105 -11.06 31.71 -5.69
N ASN A 106 -9.78 31.46 -5.96
CA ASN A 106 -8.92 32.35 -6.78
C ASN A 106 -7.62 31.67 -7.28
N SER A 107 -7.69 30.54 -7.99
CA SER A 107 -6.49 29.89 -8.55
C SER A 107 -6.22 30.32 -10.00
N ARG A 108 -4.94 30.66 -10.30
CA ARG A 108 -4.43 30.97 -11.64
C ARG A 108 -4.72 29.80 -12.60
N TYR A 109 -5.15 30.07 -13.84
CA TYR A 109 -5.57 29.08 -14.85
C TYR A 109 -4.64 27.86 -14.97
N GLU A 110 -3.32 28.06 -14.91
CA GLU A 110 -2.31 26.98 -14.94
C GLU A 110 -2.46 25.97 -13.79
N LYS A 111 -2.80 26.43 -12.57
CA LYS A 111 -3.01 25.56 -11.40
C LYS A 111 -4.24 24.67 -11.60
N ILE A 112 -5.32 25.20 -12.17
CA ILE A 112 -6.56 24.46 -12.45
C ILE A 112 -6.29 23.32 -13.44
N LYS A 113 -5.49 23.59 -14.48
CA LYS A 113 -5.12 22.58 -15.47
C LYS A 113 -4.32 21.44 -14.84
N ILE A 114 -3.27 21.77 -14.08
CA ILE A 114 -2.41 20.77 -13.41
C ILE A 114 -3.24 19.96 -12.39
N GLU A 115 -4.12 20.59 -11.63
CA GLU A 115 -4.97 19.87 -10.67
C GLU A 115 -5.94 18.89 -11.38
N SER A 116 -6.49 19.29 -12.52
CA SER A 116 -7.32 18.40 -13.34
C SER A 116 -6.54 17.17 -13.80
N GLU A 117 -5.28 17.34 -14.19
CA GLU A 117 -4.38 16.24 -14.54
C GLU A 117 -4.12 15.32 -13.33
N PHE A 118 -3.82 15.88 -12.15
CA PHE A 118 -3.67 15.07 -10.93
C PHE A 118 -4.94 14.32 -10.54
N ARG A 119 -6.12 14.93 -10.68
CA ARG A 119 -7.41 14.25 -10.44
C ARG A 119 -7.62 13.09 -11.42
N SER A 120 -7.19 13.24 -12.67
CA SER A 120 -7.21 12.14 -13.64
C SER A 120 -6.31 10.98 -13.19
N LEU A 121 -5.10 11.29 -12.70
CA LEU A 121 -4.18 10.28 -12.15
C LEU A 121 -4.73 9.60 -10.89
N LEU A 122 -5.42 10.33 -10.02
CA LEU A 122 -6.10 9.76 -8.85
C LEU A 122 -7.19 8.76 -9.25
N LYS A 123 -7.98 9.04 -10.29
CA LYS A 123 -8.96 8.08 -10.84
C LYS A 123 -8.31 6.81 -11.40
N VAL A 124 -7.07 6.91 -11.89
CA VAL A 124 -6.29 5.73 -12.29
C VAL A 124 -5.83 4.96 -11.05
N ALA A 125 -5.36 5.66 -10.01
CA ALA A 125 -4.94 5.06 -8.75
C ALA A 125 -6.08 4.32 -8.04
N GLU A 126 -7.32 4.81 -8.13
CA GLU A 126 -8.53 4.12 -7.61
C GLU A 126 -8.71 2.71 -8.19
N LYS A 127 -8.22 2.48 -9.41
CA LYS A 127 -8.32 1.21 -10.13
C LYS A 127 -7.09 0.32 -9.96
N THR A 128 -6.20 0.64 -9.03
CA THR A 128 -4.97 -0.13 -8.79
C THR A 128 -5.34 -1.56 -8.40
N PRO A 129 -4.97 -2.58 -9.22
CA PRO A 129 -5.31 -3.96 -8.92
C PRO A 129 -4.30 -4.58 -7.95
N GLY A 130 -4.72 -5.70 -7.37
CA GLY A 130 -3.83 -6.56 -6.58
C GLY A 130 -3.42 -5.95 -5.25
N LEU A 131 -4.30 -5.17 -4.63
CA LEU A 131 -4.10 -4.63 -3.29
C LEU A 131 -4.74 -5.57 -2.26
N TYR A 132 -3.99 -5.92 -1.23
CA TYR A 132 -4.40 -6.81 -0.15
C TYR A 132 -4.07 -6.20 1.21
N PHE A 133 -4.83 -6.56 2.23
CA PHE A 133 -4.59 -6.18 3.62
C PHE A 133 -5.24 -7.20 4.57
N SER A 134 -4.92 -7.09 5.85
CA SER A 134 -5.67 -7.72 6.93
C SER A 134 -5.91 -6.71 8.04
N TYR A 135 -6.95 -6.93 8.84
CA TYR A 135 -7.19 -6.14 10.05
C TYR A 135 -6.32 -6.59 11.22
N ASP A 136 -5.88 -7.85 11.20
CA ASP A 136 -5.42 -8.53 12.41
C ASP A 136 -3.99 -9.05 12.30
N ILE A 137 -3.44 -9.13 11.08
CA ILE A 137 -2.06 -9.56 10.85
C ILE A 137 -1.31 -8.66 9.87
N ASN A 138 -0.02 -8.46 10.14
CA ASN A 138 0.85 -7.69 9.28
C ASN A 138 1.33 -8.52 8.07
N ILE A 139 0.68 -8.34 6.93
CA ILE A 139 1.01 -9.05 5.70
C ILE A 139 2.22 -8.46 4.94
N THR A 140 2.84 -7.38 5.42
CA THR A 140 4.04 -6.79 4.80
C THR A 140 5.32 -7.54 5.15
N LEU A 141 5.27 -8.38 6.19
CA LEU A 141 6.38 -9.20 6.67
C LEU A 141 6.22 -10.66 6.21
N SER A 142 7.33 -11.38 6.11
CA SER A 142 7.32 -12.83 5.99
C SER A 142 7.01 -13.49 7.33
N THR A 143 6.56 -14.74 7.32
CA THR A 143 6.28 -15.55 8.51
C THR A 143 7.48 -15.59 9.46
N GLN A 144 8.68 -15.79 8.91
CA GLN A 144 9.90 -15.79 9.70
C GLN A 144 10.08 -14.46 10.44
N ARG A 145 9.94 -13.33 9.74
CA ARG A 145 10.10 -12.00 10.33
C ARG A 145 8.98 -11.63 11.30
N LEU A 146 7.77 -12.13 11.08
CA LEU A 146 6.67 -12.00 12.04
C LEU A 146 6.99 -12.72 13.34
N ASN A 147 7.60 -13.91 13.26
CA ASN A 147 7.99 -14.69 14.43
C ASN A 147 9.21 -14.10 15.16
N ASP A 148 10.06 -13.38 14.43
CA ASP A 148 11.22 -12.65 15.00
C ASP A 148 10.82 -11.32 15.67
N LEU A 149 9.56 -10.88 15.57
CA LEU A 149 9.10 -9.66 16.25
C LEU A 149 9.15 -9.85 17.77
N GLY A 150 9.78 -8.91 18.47
CA GLY A 150 9.73 -8.86 19.94
C GLY A 150 8.33 -8.49 20.45
N GLU A 151 8.03 -8.87 21.69
CA GLU A 151 6.73 -8.64 22.33
C GLU A 151 6.28 -7.18 22.27
N GLU A 152 7.20 -6.24 22.48
CA GLU A 152 6.93 -4.80 22.40
C GLU A 152 6.42 -4.37 21.01
N THR A 153 6.96 -4.96 19.95
CA THR A 153 6.57 -4.61 18.57
C THR A 153 5.22 -5.21 18.21
N THR A 154 4.92 -6.42 18.70
CA THR A 154 3.65 -7.10 18.46
C THR A 154 2.45 -6.36 19.06
N GLN A 155 2.67 -5.59 20.13
CA GLN A 155 1.64 -4.75 20.76
C GLN A 155 1.37 -3.45 20.00
N LEU A 156 2.27 -3.03 19.10
CA LEU A 156 2.06 -1.83 18.29
C LEU A 156 0.97 -2.04 17.25
N PRO A 157 0.30 -0.98 16.77
CA PRO A 157 -0.61 -1.09 15.63
C PRO A 157 0.11 -1.59 14.37
N LEU A 158 -0.60 -2.32 13.51
CA LEU A 158 -0.04 -3.01 12.34
C LEU A 158 0.81 -2.10 11.44
N TRP A 159 0.42 -0.82 11.31
CA TRP A 159 1.17 0.15 10.49
C TRP A 159 2.54 0.51 11.06
N ARG A 160 2.74 0.44 12.38
CA ARG A 160 4.08 0.62 13.00
C ARG A 160 4.96 -0.61 12.85
N GLN A 161 4.35 -1.78 12.74
CA GLN A 161 5.06 -3.04 12.49
C GLN A 161 5.43 -3.22 11.01
N ALA A 162 4.79 -2.46 10.12
CA ALA A 162 4.86 -2.67 8.68
C ALA A 162 6.28 -2.49 8.13
N GLU A 163 6.67 -3.35 7.18
CA GLU A 163 7.89 -3.19 6.41
C GLU A 163 7.68 -2.13 5.31
N PRO A 164 8.38 -0.99 5.34
CA PRO A 164 8.14 0.11 4.41
C PRO A 164 8.33 -0.27 2.94
N ARG A 165 9.20 -1.26 2.64
CA ARG A 165 9.41 -1.75 1.27
C ARG A 165 8.15 -2.32 0.64
N PHE A 166 7.28 -2.96 1.43
CA PHE A 166 6.10 -3.65 0.93
C PHE A 166 4.80 -2.91 1.28
N LEU A 167 4.92 -1.77 1.95
CA LEU A 167 3.79 -0.91 2.31
C LEU A 167 3.45 0.01 1.13
N TRP A 168 2.46 -0.41 0.33
CA TRP A 168 2.01 0.30 -0.87
C TRP A 168 1.57 1.73 -0.58
N ASN A 169 0.81 1.91 0.50
CA ASN A 169 0.27 3.19 0.92
C ASN A 169 1.19 3.98 1.87
N ASN A 170 2.49 3.65 1.97
CA ASN A 170 3.40 4.29 2.94
C ASN A 170 3.33 5.82 2.92
N TYR A 171 3.48 6.41 1.73
CA TYR A 171 3.41 7.87 1.55
C TYR A 171 2.03 8.44 1.90
N LEU A 172 0.94 7.72 1.60
CA LEU A 172 -0.42 8.17 1.92
C LEU A 172 -0.69 8.15 3.43
N LEU A 173 0.03 7.32 4.18
CA LEU A 173 -0.13 7.22 5.63
C LEU A 173 0.63 8.31 6.39
N GLU A 174 1.65 8.95 5.80
CA GLU A 174 2.49 9.95 6.48
C GLU A 174 1.66 11.04 7.16
N LEU A 175 0.72 11.65 6.42
CA LEU A 175 -0.15 12.70 6.96
C LEU A 175 -1.11 12.21 8.06
N LEU A 176 -1.55 10.94 8.00
CA LEU A 176 -2.37 10.34 9.05
C LEU A 176 -1.56 10.08 10.31
N ILE A 177 -0.28 9.71 10.16
CA ILE A 177 0.62 9.35 11.25
C ILE A 177 1.14 10.60 11.99
N GLU A 178 1.45 11.66 11.26
CA GLU A 178 1.99 12.91 11.83
C GLU A 178 1.00 13.62 12.77
N SER A 179 -0.30 13.44 12.55
CA SER A 179 -1.32 14.02 13.40
C SER A 179 -1.50 13.24 14.70
N ARG A 180 -0.78 13.65 15.75
CA ARG A 180 -0.80 12.98 17.07
C ARG A 180 -2.19 12.85 17.70
N GLN A 181 -3.11 13.76 17.41
CA GLN A 181 -4.50 13.69 17.91
C GLN A 181 -5.30 12.54 17.28
N LEU A 182 -4.96 12.16 16.05
CA LEU A 182 -5.64 11.12 15.27
C LEU A 182 -5.15 9.71 15.60
N GLN A 183 -3.88 9.63 15.97
CA GLN A 183 -3.14 8.37 16.02
C GLN A 183 -3.79 7.35 16.95
N GLN A 184 -4.04 7.69 18.22
CA GLN A 184 -4.49 6.70 19.22
C GLN A 184 -5.87 6.09 18.93
N LYS A 185 -6.78 6.82 18.27
CA LYS A 185 -8.14 6.34 17.98
C LYS A 185 -8.29 5.75 16.58
N LEU A 186 -7.46 6.18 15.62
CA LEU A 186 -7.52 5.70 14.23
C LEU A 186 -6.53 4.57 13.93
N ASP A 187 -5.62 4.24 14.85
CA ASP A 187 -4.67 3.13 14.73
C ASP A 187 -5.29 1.81 14.18
N PRO A 188 -6.50 1.37 14.63
CA PRO A 188 -7.15 0.18 14.10
C PRO A 188 -7.64 0.29 12.64
N TYR A 189 -7.74 1.50 12.11
CA TYR A 189 -8.29 1.79 10.79
C TYR A 189 -7.23 2.24 9.77
N ILE A 190 -6.00 2.49 10.24
CA ILE A 190 -4.81 2.73 9.42
C ILE A 190 -4.26 1.36 9.00
N LEU A 191 -4.55 0.96 7.76
CA LEU A 191 -4.28 -0.40 7.30
C LEU A 191 -3.01 -0.46 6.44
N PRO A 192 -2.05 -1.34 6.76
CA PRO A 192 -0.97 -1.68 5.84
C PRO A 192 -1.50 -2.38 4.60
N ILE A 193 -1.37 -1.74 3.44
CA ILE A 193 -1.79 -2.32 2.16
C ILE A 193 -0.54 -2.82 1.43
N VAL A 194 -0.60 -4.05 0.94
CA VAL A 194 0.42 -4.66 0.09
C VAL A 194 -0.09 -4.73 -1.34
N GLN A 195 0.78 -4.45 -2.32
CA GLN A 195 0.51 -4.74 -3.71
C GLN A 195 1.16 -6.07 -4.13
N GLY A 196 0.42 -6.95 -4.80
CA GLY A 196 0.95 -8.19 -5.36
C GLY A 196 -0.13 -9.26 -5.57
N SER A 197 0.03 -10.42 -4.94
CA SER A 197 -0.95 -11.52 -5.02
C SER A 197 -1.06 -12.29 -3.72
N PHE A 198 -2.26 -12.81 -3.46
CA PHE A 198 -2.54 -13.72 -2.36
C PHE A 198 -3.37 -14.88 -2.88
N GLN A 199 -2.96 -16.11 -2.58
CA GLN A 199 -3.70 -17.32 -2.86
C GLN A 199 -3.59 -18.25 -1.66
N SER A 200 -4.69 -18.89 -1.29
CA SER A 200 -4.73 -19.91 -0.24
C SER A 200 -5.62 -21.05 -0.71
N PHE A 201 -5.14 -22.27 -0.59
CA PHE A 201 -5.85 -23.48 -0.99
C PHE A 201 -5.39 -24.67 -0.16
N GLN A 202 -6.25 -25.69 -0.08
CA GLN A 202 -5.91 -26.96 0.56
C GLN A 202 -5.42 -27.96 -0.48
N ALA A 203 -4.41 -28.74 -0.14
CA ALA A 203 -3.91 -29.84 -0.96
C ALA A 203 -3.80 -31.12 -0.14
N ALA A 204 -4.04 -32.27 -0.76
CA ALA A 204 -3.85 -33.57 -0.11
C ALA A 204 -2.46 -34.11 -0.43
N ILE A 205 -1.71 -34.51 0.59
CA ILE A 205 -0.44 -35.24 0.47
C ILE A 205 -0.60 -36.56 1.23
N GLY A 206 -0.81 -37.64 0.48
CA GLY A 206 -1.12 -38.95 1.07
C GLY A 206 -2.45 -38.91 1.82
N LYS A 207 -2.41 -39.09 3.15
CA LYS A 207 -3.60 -39.02 4.03
C LYS A 207 -3.78 -37.65 4.69
N ASP A 208 -2.80 -36.78 4.57
CA ASP A 208 -2.78 -35.50 5.25
C ASP A 208 -3.31 -34.40 4.32
N ILE A 209 -4.13 -33.51 4.86
CA ILE A 209 -4.55 -32.28 4.20
C ILE A 209 -3.63 -31.17 4.69
N ILE A 210 -3.00 -30.47 3.76
CA ILE A 210 -2.12 -29.33 4.03
C ILE A 210 -2.81 -28.04 3.55
N ASP A 211 -2.62 -26.97 4.31
CA ASP A 211 -2.99 -25.63 3.87
C ASP A 211 -1.78 -24.98 3.20
N VAL A 212 -1.92 -24.59 1.94
CA VAL A 212 -0.87 -23.90 1.17
C VAL A 212 -1.29 -22.47 0.95
N THR A 213 -0.45 -21.53 1.38
CA THR A 213 -0.64 -20.10 1.16
C THR A 213 0.53 -19.55 0.35
N LEU A 214 0.22 -18.83 -0.72
CA LEU A 214 1.18 -18.14 -1.57
C LEU A 214 0.95 -16.64 -1.47
N ILE A 215 1.96 -15.90 -1.02
CA ILE A 215 1.93 -14.45 -0.90
C ILE A 215 3.04 -13.87 -1.75
N ALA A 216 2.72 -12.97 -2.68
CA ALA A 216 3.71 -12.18 -3.40
C ALA A 216 3.55 -10.70 -3.03
N ARG A 217 4.64 -10.09 -2.57
CA ARG A 217 4.71 -8.70 -2.13
C ARG A 217 5.61 -7.90 -3.06
N ARG A 218 5.06 -6.89 -3.73
CA ARG A 218 5.81 -6.00 -4.63
C ARG A 218 6.43 -4.86 -3.83
N CYS A 219 7.72 -4.62 -4.03
CA CYS A 219 8.44 -3.53 -3.40
C CYS A 219 8.07 -2.17 -4.01
N THR A 220 7.96 -1.16 -3.16
CA THR A 220 7.54 0.21 -3.52
C THR A 220 8.70 1.16 -3.84
N ARG A 221 9.93 0.84 -3.39
CA ARG A 221 11.11 1.74 -3.48
C ARG A 221 11.43 2.19 -4.90
N ARG A 222 11.27 1.31 -5.88
CA ARG A 222 11.56 1.59 -7.31
C ARG A 222 10.38 1.20 -8.22
N ASN A 223 9.21 1.74 -7.90
CA ASN A 223 7.97 1.49 -8.64
C ASN A 223 7.97 2.09 -10.05
N GLY A 224 7.65 1.28 -11.04
CA GLY A 224 7.37 1.76 -12.39
C GLY A 224 6.96 0.62 -13.30
N THR A 225 6.50 0.99 -14.48
CA THR A 225 6.13 0.04 -15.52
C THR A 225 7.38 -0.68 -16.03
N ARG A 226 7.25 -1.98 -16.33
CA ARG A 226 8.36 -2.88 -16.69
C ARG A 226 9.23 -2.34 -17.83
N MET A 227 8.65 -1.56 -18.73
CA MET A 227 9.36 -1.01 -19.89
C MET A 227 10.02 0.35 -19.62
N TRP A 228 9.65 1.04 -18.55
CA TRP A 228 10.13 2.38 -18.23
C TRP A 228 11.00 2.44 -16.97
N ARG A 229 10.92 1.41 -16.11
CA ARG A 229 11.77 1.27 -14.92
C ARG A 229 12.43 -0.11 -14.89
N ARG A 230 13.75 -0.10 -15.09
CA ARG A 230 14.65 -1.25 -15.05
C ARG A 230 15.91 -0.90 -14.27
N GLY A 231 16.74 -1.91 -14.01
CA GLY A 231 17.96 -1.78 -13.23
C GLY A 231 17.75 -1.38 -11.78
N ALA A 232 18.81 -0.85 -11.18
CA ALA A 232 18.84 -0.25 -9.86
C ALA A 232 18.92 1.28 -9.93
N ASP A 233 18.68 1.97 -8.81
CA ASP A 233 19.19 3.33 -8.58
C ASP A 233 20.60 3.31 -7.97
N GLU A 234 21.16 4.49 -7.73
CA GLU A 234 22.46 4.66 -7.10
C GLU A 234 22.51 4.13 -5.65
N ASP A 235 21.35 3.95 -5.00
CA ASP A 235 21.21 3.39 -3.66
C ASP A 235 21.14 1.86 -3.64
N GLY A 236 21.04 1.21 -4.80
CA GLY A 236 20.99 -0.25 -4.92
C GLY A 236 19.57 -0.84 -4.84
N TYR A 237 18.53 -0.01 -4.93
CA TYR A 237 17.16 -0.50 -5.01
C TYR A 237 16.82 -0.88 -6.44
N VAL A 238 16.53 -2.17 -6.65
CA VAL A 238 16.19 -2.69 -7.98
C VAL A 238 14.72 -2.51 -8.32
N ALA A 239 14.44 -2.23 -9.59
CA ALA A 239 13.09 -2.18 -10.11
C ALA A 239 12.46 -3.57 -10.12
N ASN A 240 11.13 -3.62 -10.04
CA ASN A 240 10.35 -4.87 -10.07
C ASN A 240 10.77 -5.89 -9.01
N PHE A 241 11.25 -5.43 -7.84
CA PHE A 241 11.56 -6.30 -6.73
C PHE A 241 10.28 -6.90 -6.13
N VAL A 242 10.23 -8.22 -6.01
CA VAL A 242 9.10 -8.98 -5.45
C VAL A 242 9.64 -10.02 -4.50
N GLU A 243 9.03 -10.11 -3.32
CA GLU A 243 9.21 -11.21 -2.38
C GLU A 243 8.02 -12.16 -2.52
N SER A 244 8.29 -13.41 -2.85
CA SER A 244 7.29 -14.48 -2.95
C SER A 244 7.51 -15.45 -1.80
N GLU A 245 6.47 -15.68 -1.02
CA GLU A 245 6.50 -16.56 0.14
C GLU A 245 5.49 -17.68 -0.06
N GLN A 246 5.97 -18.91 0.11
CA GLN A 246 5.15 -20.10 0.21
C GLN A 246 5.10 -20.55 1.66
N ILE A 247 3.89 -20.59 2.21
CA ILE A 247 3.62 -21.10 3.55
C ILE A 247 2.87 -22.43 3.43
N ILE A 248 3.30 -23.42 4.20
CA ILE A 248 2.61 -24.69 4.37
C ILE A 248 2.26 -24.85 5.84
N GLN A 249 0.99 -25.14 6.13
CA GLN A 249 0.53 -25.47 7.48
C GLN A 249 -0.01 -26.91 7.52
N LEU A 250 0.48 -27.69 8.47
CA LEU A 250 0.07 -29.09 8.66
C LEU A 250 0.16 -29.44 10.15
N LYS A 251 -0.95 -29.90 10.74
CA LYS A 251 -0.99 -30.41 12.13
C LYS A 251 -0.35 -29.46 13.16
N GLY A 252 -0.56 -28.15 12.99
CA GLY A 252 -0.01 -27.11 13.86
C GLY A 252 1.43 -26.68 13.54
N TYR A 253 2.15 -27.41 12.67
CA TYR A 253 3.44 -26.97 12.16
C TYR A 253 3.26 -25.98 11.02
N THR A 254 4.11 -24.95 10.99
CA THR A 254 4.13 -23.94 9.92
C THR A 254 5.54 -23.90 9.33
N ALA A 255 5.64 -24.05 8.01
CA ALA A 255 6.87 -23.86 7.26
C ALA A 255 6.69 -22.67 6.30
N SER A 256 7.69 -21.80 6.22
CA SER A 256 7.71 -20.67 5.29
C SER A 256 8.97 -20.72 4.44
N PHE A 257 8.81 -20.53 3.15
CA PHE A 257 9.89 -20.47 2.17
C PHE A 257 9.77 -19.20 1.34
N VAL A 258 10.81 -18.36 1.40
CA VAL A 258 10.84 -17.05 0.74
C VAL A 258 11.81 -17.07 -0.44
N GLN A 259 11.35 -16.57 -1.58
CA GLN A 259 12.16 -16.30 -2.77
C GLN A 259 12.02 -14.84 -3.16
N VAL A 260 13.11 -14.22 -3.60
CA VAL A 260 13.11 -12.84 -4.10
C VAL A 260 13.46 -12.81 -5.57
N ARG A 261 12.84 -11.89 -6.29
CA ARG A 261 13.09 -11.61 -7.70
C ARG A 261 13.21 -10.11 -7.89
N GLY A 262 14.14 -9.66 -8.72
CA GLY A 262 14.29 -8.24 -9.05
C GLY A 262 14.97 -8.04 -10.40
N SER A 263 15.08 -6.78 -10.82
CA SER A 263 15.93 -6.42 -11.96
C SER A 263 17.40 -6.56 -11.60
N MET A 264 18.27 -6.67 -12.61
CA MET A 264 19.72 -6.73 -12.38
C MET A 264 20.23 -5.45 -11.67
N PRO A 265 21.13 -5.57 -10.68
CA PRO A 265 21.48 -4.49 -9.77
C PRO A 265 22.57 -3.56 -10.32
N PHE A 266 22.32 -2.98 -11.48
CA PHE A 266 23.14 -1.93 -12.08
C PHE A 266 22.26 -0.92 -12.80
N LEU A 267 22.84 0.22 -13.16
CA LEU A 267 22.14 1.25 -13.92
C LEU A 267 22.06 0.79 -15.38
N TRP A 268 20.86 0.51 -15.85
CA TRP A 268 20.61 0.23 -17.25
C TRP A 268 19.22 0.67 -17.64
N ASP A 269 19.09 1.05 -18.91
CA ASP A 269 17.83 1.30 -19.54
C ASP A 269 17.64 0.40 -20.75
N GLN A 270 16.39 0.33 -21.18
CA GLN A 270 16.00 -0.31 -22.42
C GLN A 270 14.89 0.54 -22.97
N THR A 271 15.26 1.58 -23.73
CA THR A 271 14.30 2.46 -24.36
C THR A 271 13.47 1.67 -25.35
N VAL A 272 12.14 1.76 -25.23
CA VAL A 272 11.22 1.08 -26.13
C VAL A 272 11.29 1.76 -27.49
N ASP A 273 11.64 1.00 -28.52
CA ASP A 273 11.54 1.38 -29.92
C ASP A 273 10.57 0.42 -30.65
N LEU A 274 10.39 0.61 -31.96
CA LEU A 274 9.58 -0.29 -32.79
C LEU A 274 10.27 -1.64 -33.07
N SER A 275 11.45 -1.89 -32.49
CA SER A 275 12.19 -3.13 -32.70
C SER A 275 11.60 -4.28 -31.89
N TYR A 276 11.66 -5.49 -32.44
CA TYR A 276 11.20 -6.71 -31.76
C TYR A 276 11.90 -6.94 -30.40
N LYS A 277 13.20 -6.61 -30.32
CA LYS A 277 13.99 -6.64 -29.08
C LYS A 277 14.81 -5.35 -29.00
N PRO A 278 14.34 -4.32 -28.29
CA PRO A 278 15.08 -3.09 -28.13
C PRO A 278 16.45 -3.36 -27.51
N LYS A 279 17.49 -2.63 -27.90
CA LYS A 279 18.81 -2.75 -27.28
C LYS A 279 18.73 -2.20 -25.85
N PHE A 280 19.52 -2.78 -24.95
CA PHE A 280 19.71 -2.24 -23.61
C PHE A 280 21.06 -1.55 -23.53
N GLU A 281 21.14 -0.48 -22.75
CA GLU A 281 22.38 0.26 -22.52
C GLU A 281 22.70 0.22 -21.02
N ILE A 282 23.95 -0.11 -20.71
CA ILE A 282 24.46 0.01 -19.34
C ILE A 282 24.89 1.45 -19.16
N LEU A 283 24.20 2.15 -18.26
CA LEU A 283 24.49 3.52 -17.93
C LEU A 283 25.57 3.54 -16.84
N LYS A 284 26.59 4.40 -16.99
CA LYS A 284 27.63 4.59 -15.96
C LYS A 284 28.21 3.27 -15.42
N PRO A 285 28.80 2.42 -16.29
CA PRO A 285 29.31 1.11 -15.89
C PRO A 285 30.30 1.17 -14.70
N GLU A 286 31.01 2.29 -14.55
CA GLU A 286 31.91 2.56 -13.43
C GLU A 286 31.21 2.55 -12.05
N LYS A 287 29.90 2.86 -11.99
CA LYS A 287 29.11 2.78 -10.75
C LYS A 287 28.58 1.38 -10.46
N GLY A 288 28.59 0.48 -11.44
CA GLY A 288 28.00 -0.86 -11.37
C GLY A 288 28.41 -1.66 -10.12
N PRO A 289 29.72 -1.83 -9.84
CA PRO A 289 30.19 -2.62 -8.70
C PRO A 289 29.65 -2.10 -7.35
N ARG A 290 29.68 -0.78 -7.14
CA ARG A 290 29.19 -0.15 -5.90
C ARG A 290 27.68 -0.34 -5.71
N ILE A 291 26.91 -0.25 -6.79
CA ILE A 291 25.45 -0.43 -6.75
C ILE A 291 25.10 -1.89 -6.47
N ALA A 292 25.78 -2.83 -7.13
CA ALA A 292 25.61 -4.25 -6.89
C ALA A 292 25.99 -4.63 -5.45
N GLU A 293 27.11 -4.11 -4.94
CA GLU A 293 27.52 -4.33 -3.55
C GLU A 293 26.44 -3.84 -2.57
N ARG A 294 25.95 -2.61 -2.72
CA ARG A 294 24.85 -2.07 -1.88
C ARG A 294 23.61 -2.97 -1.92
N HIS A 295 23.23 -3.41 -3.12
CA HIS A 295 22.07 -4.28 -3.30
C HIS A 295 22.25 -5.63 -2.56
N PHE A 296 23.38 -6.31 -2.76
CA PHE A 296 23.62 -7.60 -2.14
C PHE A 296 23.87 -7.51 -0.63
N LEU A 297 24.46 -6.43 -0.13
CA LEU A 297 24.55 -6.17 1.30
C LEU A 297 23.16 -6.00 1.93
N ASP A 298 22.27 -5.26 1.28
CA ASP A 298 20.88 -5.10 1.72
C ASP A 298 20.11 -6.43 1.71
N LEU A 299 20.29 -7.26 0.66
CA LEU A 299 19.72 -8.61 0.63
C LEU A 299 20.28 -9.51 1.73
N ARG A 300 21.60 -9.52 1.94
CA ARG A 300 22.24 -10.36 2.96
C ARG A 300 21.82 -9.97 4.36
N LYS A 301 21.68 -8.67 4.64
CA LYS A 301 21.19 -8.18 5.92
C LYS A 301 19.77 -8.68 6.23
N LYS A 302 18.94 -8.89 5.20
CA LYS A 302 17.52 -9.23 5.38
C LYS A 302 17.22 -10.72 5.25
N TYR A 303 17.88 -11.42 4.34
CA TYR A 303 17.62 -12.82 4.01
C TYR A 303 18.79 -13.76 4.37
N GLY A 304 19.90 -13.23 4.86
CA GLY A 304 21.08 -14.02 5.21
C GLY A 304 21.89 -14.41 3.98
N ASN A 305 21.99 -15.72 3.70
CA ASN A 305 22.75 -16.20 2.56
C ASN A 305 21.93 -16.03 1.28
N VAL A 306 22.53 -15.41 0.26
CA VAL A 306 21.85 -15.07 -0.99
C VAL A 306 22.52 -15.81 -2.14
N LEU A 307 21.74 -16.62 -2.87
CA LEU A 307 22.15 -17.23 -4.13
C LEU A 307 21.47 -16.46 -5.28
N ALA A 308 22.27 -15.82 -6.13
CA ALA A 308 21.77 -15.14 -7.32
C ALA A 308 21.73 -16.13 -8.49
N ILE A 309 20.56 -16.28 -9.12
CA ILE A 309 20.36 -17.12 -10.30
C ILE A 309 20.00 -16.19 -11.45
N ASP A 310 20.80 -16.22 -12.51
CA ASP A 310 20.49 -15.57 -13.78
C ASP A 310 20.23 -16.63 -14.86
N LEU A 311 19.18 -16.44 -15.64
CA LEU A 311 18.74 -17.38 -16.67
C LEU A 311 19.19 -16.83 -18.03
N VAL A 312 20.38 -17.24 -18.47
CA VAL A 312 20.91 -16.87 -19.78
C VAL A 312 20.31 -17.80 -20.84
N ASN A 313 19.38 -17.29 -21.63
CA ASN A 313 18.86 -18.01 -22.80
C ASN A 313 19.77 -17.75 -24.01
N THR A 314 20.91 -18.43 -24.06
CA THR A 314 21.74 -18.51 -25.27
C THR A 314 21.43 -19.83 -25.98
N VAL A 315 20.70 -19.73 -27.09
CA VAL A 315 20.73 -20.78 -28.12
C VAL A 315 22.09 -20.64 -28.79
N TYR A 316 23.02 -21.53 -28.47
CA TYR A 316 24.19 -21.74 -29.32
C TYR A 316 23.66 -22.37 -30.62
N LEU A 317 23.61 -21.57 -31.69
CA LEU A 317 23.44 -22.06 -33.06
C LEU A 317 24.81 -22.12 -33.73
#